data_AF-A0A2A2PR86-F1
#
_entry.id   AF-A0A2A2PR86-F1
#
_cell.length_a   1.000
_cell.length_b   1.000
_cell.length_c   1.000
_cell.angle_alpha   90.00
_cell.angle_beta   90.00
_cell.angle_gamma   90.00
#
_symmetry.space_group_name_H-M   'P 1'
#
loop_
_entity.id
_entity.type
_entity.pdbx_description
1 polymer ?
#
loop_
_entity_poly.entity_id
_entity_poly.type
_entity_poly.pdbx_seq_one_letter_code
_entity_poly.pdbx_strand_id
1 'polypeptide(L)'
;MKLEIKELYRCGECREIHDDEDEARECCRPAVYTLYVCPVCAENHNEPDEAMSCCNADGISCPQCRRDYPSISIDYQAIKIAGHCNACNPLFTIEQQLAVQDLHYQHTGKREHLHE
;
A
#
# COMPACT_ATOMS: atom_id res chain seq x y z
N MET A 1 -19.73 56.78 28.63
CA MET A 1 -19.74 55.60 27.74
C MET A 1 -18.32 55.06 27.73
N LYS A 2 -18.07 53.84 28.23
CA LYS A 2 -16.75 53.21 28.10
C LYS A 2 -16.61 52.74 26.65
N LEU A 3 -15.52 53.14 26.00
CA LEU A 3 -15.12 52.57 24.72
C LEU A 3 -14.36 51.28 25.03
N GLU A 4 -14.88 50.15 24.56
CA GLU A 4 -14.22 48.85 24.67
C GLU A 4 -13.63 48.48 23.32
N ILE A 5 -12.37 48.05 23.33
CA ILE A 5 -11.68 47.56 22.13
C ILE A 5 -12.10 46.10 21.95
N LYS A 6 -12.65 45.77 20.77
CA LYS A 6 -12.96 44.37 20.40
C LYS A 6 -11.75 43.76 19.70
N GLU A 7 -11.32 42.59 20.18
CA GLU A 7 -10.33 41.76 19.50
C GLU A 7 -11.00 40.97 18.37
N LEU A 8 -10.30 40.83 17.24
CA LEU A 8 -10.75 40.11 16.05
C LEU A 8 -9.56 39.34 15.48
N TYR A 9 -9.86 38.23 14.82
CA TYR A 9 -8.86 37.30 14.31
C TYR A 9 -8.99 37.23 12.79
N ARG A 10 -7.86 37.26 12.08
CA ARG A 10 -7.84 37.27 10.62
C ARG A 10 -7.15 36.02 10.10
N CYS A 11 -7.84 35.28 9.23
CA CYS A 11 -7.25 34.14 8.53
C CYS A 11 -6.05 34.58 7.68
N GLY A 12 -4.93 33.87 7.79
CA GLY A 12 -3.70 34.19 7.07
C GLY A 12 -3.78 34.00 5.55
N GLU A 13 -4.63 33.06 5.10
CA GLU A 13 -4.74 32.65 3.69
C GLU A 13 -5.81 33.46 2.95
N CYS A 14 -7.08 33.33 3.34
CA CYS A 14 -8.19 33.99 2.64
C CYS A 14 -8.46 35.43 3.12
N ARG A 15 -7.80 35.88 4.20
CA ARG A 15 -7.94 37.22 4.82
C ARG A 15 -9.32 37.52 5.43
N GLU A 16 -10.17 36.52 5.58
CA GLU A 16 -11.46 36.62 6.28
C GLU A 16 -11.25 36.97 7.76
N ILE A 17 -12.17 37.74 8.33
CA ILE A 17 -12.11 38.24 9.71
C ILE A 17 -13.19 37.52 10.51
N HIS A 18 -12.76 36.83 11.56
CA HIS A 18 -13.60 36.12 12.52
C HIS A 18 -13.52 36.82 13.87
N ASP A 19 -14.54 36.64 14.70
CA ASP A 19 -14.54 37.12 16.09
C ASP A 19 -14.08 36.06 17.09
N ASP A 20 -13.83 34.85 16.62
CA ASP A 20 -13.27 33.73 17.36
C ASP A 20 -11.92 33.28 16.76
N GLU A 21 -10.95 32.99 17.63
CA GLU A 21 -9.60 32.59 17.21
C GLU A 21 -9.60 31.20 16.56
N ASP A 22 -10.39 30.27 17.10
CA ASP A 22 -10.45 28.90 16.60
C ASP A 22 -11.11 28.87 15.22
N GLU A 23 -12.16 29.67 15.01
CA GLU A 23 -12.78 29.85 13.70
C GLU A 23 -11.79 30.39 12.65
N ALA A 24 -11.00 31.41 13.01
CA ALA A 24 -9.94 31.92 12.13
C ALA A 24 -8.84 30.89 11.84
N ARG A 25 -8.56 29.99 12.79
CA ARG A 25 -7.60 28.88 12.63
C ARG A 25 -8.13 27.77 11.72
N GLU A 26 -9.43 27.51 11.76
CA GLU A 26 -10.07 26.46 10.96
C GLU A 26 -10.47 26.91 9.55
N CYS A 27 -10.69 28.21 9.34
CA CYS A 27 -11.14 28.82 8.07
C CYS A 27 -10.41 28.32 6.81
N CYS A 28 -9.09 28.14 6.88
CA CYS A 28 -8.27 27.61 5.78
C CYS A 28 -7.31 26.53 6.25
N ARG A 29 -7.68 25.77 7.30
CA ARG A 29 -6.84 24.69 7.82
C ARG A 29 -6.55 23.70 6.69
N PRO A 30 -5.27 23.39 6.40
CA PRO A 30 -4.93 22.40 5.40
C PRO A 30 -5.63 21.08 5.71
N ALA A 31 -6.28 20.51 4.70
CA ALA A 31 -6.87 19.18 4.84
C ALA A 31 -5.73 18.15 4.95
N VAL A 32 -5.84 17.30 5.98
CA VAL A 32 -4.97 16.11 6.12
C VAL A 32 -5.74 14.93 5.57
N TYR A 33 -5.12 14.20 4.64
CA TYR A 33 -5.70 13.00 4.05
C TYR A 33 -4.90 11.77 4.47
N THR A 34 -5.61 10.69 4.76
CA THR A 34 -4.98 9.37 4.95
C THR A 34 -4.63 8.81 3.58
N LEU A 35 -3.40 8.32 3.43
CA LEU A 35 -2.95 7.60 2.25
C LEU A 35 -2.59 6.16 2.63
N TYR A 36 -2.74 5.26 1.66
CA TYR A 36 -2.47 3.83 1.80
C TYR A 36 -1.39 3.42 0.80
N VAL A 37 -0.39 2.67 1.27
CA VAL A 37 0.77 2.31 0.44
C VAL A 37 0.63 0.87 -0.01
N CYS A 38 0.82 0.61 -1.31
CA CYS A 38 0.88 -0.75 -1.83
C CYS A 38 2.12 -1.48 -1.24
N PRO A 39 1.96 -2.66 -0.62
CA PRO A 39 3.08 -3.37 0.00
C PRO A 39 4.09 -3.94 -1.01
N VAL A 40 3.77 -3.92 -2.31
CA VAL A 40 4.59 -4.50 -3.39
C VAL A 40 5.48 -3.45 -4.05
N CYS A 41 4.87 -2.40 -4.59
CA CYS A 41 5.55 -1.39 -5.40
C CYS A 41 5.78 -0.06 -4.66
N ALA A 42 5.25 0.09 -3.44
CA ALA A 42 5.29 1.31 -2.63
C ALA A 42 4.58 2.54 -3.23
N GLU A 43 3.67 2.33 -4.19
CA GLU A 43 2.80 3.39 -4.73
C GLU A 43 1.75 3.83 -3.70
N ASN A 44 1.36 5.11 -3.75
CA ASN A 44 0.37 5.70 -2.83
C ASN A 44 -1.04 5.66 -3.42
N HIS A 45 -2.02 5.34 -2.58
CA HIS A 45 -3.44 5.27 -2.93
C HIS A 45 -4.30 6.01 -1.91
N ASN A 46 -5.48 6.46 -2.34
CA ASN A 46 -6.42 7.18 -1.48
C ASN A 46 -7.30 6.23 -0.68
N GLU A 47 -7.50 5.00 -1.18
CA GLU A 47 -8.33 3.99 -0.55
C GLU A 47 -7.52 2.73 -0.20
N PRO A 48 -7.85 2.04 0.91
CA PRO A 48 -7.14 0.82 1.31
C PRO A 48 -7.32 -0.31 0.29
N ASP A 49 -8.51 -0.43 -0.30
CA ASP A 49 -8.82 -1.46 -1.30
C ASP A 49 -8.07 -1.23 -2.61
N GLU A 50 -7.84 0.04 -2.98
CA GLU A 50 -6.97 0.39 -4.12
C GLU A 50 -5.52 -0.01 -3.85
N ALA A 51 -4.99 0.24 -2.64
CA ALA A 51 -3.64 -0.19 -2.27
C ALA A 51 -3.48 -1.71 -2.28
N MET A 52 -4.51 -2.45 -1.85
CA MET A 52 -4.52 -3.91 -1.89
C MET A 52 -4.65 -4.47 -3.32
N SER A 53 -5.45 -3.85 -4.17
CA SER A 53 -5.66 -4.31 -5.55
C SER A 53 -4.53 -3.91 -6.51
N CYS A 54 -3.76 -2.86 -6.21
CA CYS A 54 -2.72 -2.29 -7.09
C CYS A 54 -1.79 -3.33 -7.75
N CYS A 55 -1.16 -4.19 -6.96
CA CYS A 55 -0.32 -5.29 -7.46
C CYS A 55 -0.93 -6.66 -7.15
N ASN A 56 -2.26 -6.69 -6.96
CA ASN A 56 -2.98 -7.86 -6.50
C ASN A 56 -2.32 -8.42 -5.22
N ALA A 57 -2.18 -7.56 -4.19
CA ALA A 57 -1.55 -7.83 -2.88
C ALA A 57 -2.30 -8.86 -2.04
N ASP A 58 -2.91 -9.85 -2.69
CA ASP A 58 -3.55 -11.00 -2.09
C ASP A 58 -2.53 -12.04 -1.63
N GLY A 59 -2.97 -12.88 -0.71
CA GLY A 59 -2.27 -14.10 -0.33
C GLY A 59 -2.79 -15.32 -1.08
N ILE A 60 -1.95 -16.33 -1.23
CA ILE A 60 -2.37 -17.68 -1.64
C ILE A 60 -1.85 -18.71 -0.65
N SER A 61 -2.69 -19.68 -0.28
CA SER A 61 -2.31 -20.76 0.61
C SER A 61 -1.78 -21.97 -0.18
N CYS A 62 -0.64 -22.53 0.23
CA CYS A 62 -0.19 -23.80 -0.33
C CYS A 62 -1.16 -24.93 0.09
N PRO A 63 -1.69 -25.75 -0.84
CA PRO A 63 -2.66 -26.79 -0.51
C PRO A 63 -2.09 -27.90 0.37
N GLN A 64 -0.76 -28.10 0.37
CA GLN A 64 -0.08 -29.15 1.13
C GLN A 64 0.28 -28.70 2.55
N CYS A 65 1.05 -27.61 2.69
CA CYS A 65 1.50 -27.15 4.01
C CYS A 65 0.59 -26.12 4.67
N ARG A 66 -0.47 -25.66 3.97
CA ARG A 66 -1.45 -24.67 4.44
C ARG A 66 -0.85 -23.34 4.90
N ARG A 67 0.39 -23.04 4.50
CA ARG A 67 1.02 -21.73 4.76
C ARG A 67 0.53 -20.73 3.73
N ASP A 68 0.26 -19.52 4.20
CA ASP A 68 -0.12 -18.38 3.38
C ASP A 68 1.13 -17.65 2.88
N TYR A 69 1.15 -17.35 1.60
CA TYR A 69 2.23 -16.66 0.93
C TYR A 69 1.68 -15.37 0.30
N PRO A 70 2.25 -14.19 0.62
CA PRO A 70 1.81 -12.94 0.02
C PRO A 70 2.25 -12.87 -1.45
N SER A 71 1.53 -12.12 -2.29
CA SER A 71 1.83 -12.00 -3.73
C SER A 71 3.23 -11.50 -4.07
N ILE A 72 3.90 -10.85 -3.11
CA ILE A 72 5.30 -10.44 -3.22
C ILE A 72 6.32 -11.57 -3.12
N SER A 73 5.92 -12.74 -2.60
CA SER A 73 6.84 -13.86 -2.40
C SER A 73 7.00 -14.69 -3.67
N ILE A 74 8.18 -15.28 -3.88
CA ILE A 74 8.39 -16.23 -4.98
C ILE A 74 7.50 -17.48 -4.84
N ASP A 75 7.21 -17.89 -3.62
CA ASP A 75 6.32 -19.02 -3.31
C ASP A 75 4.88 -18.80 -3.79
N TYR A 76 4.38 -17.57 -3.76
CA TYR A 76 3.06 -17.26 -4.34
C TYR A 76 3.01 -17.60 -5.82
N GLN A 77 4.05 -17.23 -6.58
CA GLN A 77 4.16 -17.55 -8.01
C GLN A 77 4.37 -19.05 -8.22
N ALA A 78 5.15 -19.70 -7.36
CA ALA A 78 5.34 -21.14 -7.37
C ALA A 78 4.01 -21.90 -7.23
N ILE A 79 3.14 -21.47 -6.31
CA ILE A 79 1.82 -22.05 -6.12
C ILE A 79 0.93 -21.79 -7.35
N LYS A 80 0.95 -20.59 -7.93
CA LYS A 80 0.16 -20.28 -9.14
C LYS A 80 0.53 -21.13 -10.35
N ILE A 81 1.83 -21.42 -10.53
CA ILE A 81 2.33 -22.10 -11.73
C ILE A 81 2.38 -23.62 -11.55
N ALA A 82 2.81 -24.09 -10.38
CA ALA A 82 3.06 -25.51 -10.11
C ALA A 82 2.15 -26.11 -9.03
N GLY A 83 1.23 -25.32 -8.46
CA GLY A 83 0.25 -25.78 -7.46
C GLY A 83 0.77 -25.87 -6.02
N HIS A 84 2.08 -25.76 -5.81
CA HIS A 84 2.71 -25.90 -4.48
C HIS A 84 3.85 -24.89 -4.28
N CYS A 85 4.10 -24.53 -3.02
CA CYS A 85 5.24 -23.69 -2.66
C CYS A 85 6.56 -24.44 -2.85
N ASN A 86 7.67 -23.71 -2.87
CA ASN A 86 9.00 -24.23 -3.09
C ASN A 86 9.41 -25.31 -2.09
N ALA A 87 9.05 -25.11 -0.81
CA ALA A 87 9.30 -26.11 0.23
C ALA A 87 8.53 -27.43 0.03
N CYS A 88 7.36 -27.39 -0.62
CA CYS A 88 6.53 -28.58 -0.85
C CYS A 88 6.74 -29.23 -2.22
N ASN A 89 7.28 -28.48 -3.18
CA ASN A 89 7.68 -29.00 -4.49
C ASN A 89 9.14 -28.63 -4.77
N PRO A 90 10.12 -29.38 -4.26
CA PRO A 90 11.53 -29.09 -4.50
C PRO A 90 12.02 -29.49 -5.89
N LEU A 91 11.17 -30.09 -6.74
CA LEU A 91 11.54 -30.65 -8.04
C LEU A 91 10.77 -29.95 -9.17
N PHE A 92 10.92 -28.63 -9.28
CA PHE A 92 10.39 -27.89 -10.42
C PHE A 92 11.04 -28.35 -11.72
N THR A 93 10.24 -28.45 -12.79
CA THR A 93 10.81 -28.54 -14.12
C THR A 93 11.53 -27.22 -14.45
N ILE A 94 12.48 -27.25 -15.39
CA ILE A 94 13.21 -26.04 -15.83
C ILE A 94 12.22 -24.98 -16.32
N GLU A 95 11.18 -25.38 -17.05
CA GLU A 95 10.14 -24.49 -17.54
C GLU A 95 9.34 -23.84 -16.41
N GLN A 96 8.94 -24.62 -15.40
CA GLN A 96 8.26 -24.09 -14.21
C GLN A 96 9.16 -23.13 -13.45
N GLN A 97 10.43 -23.49 -13.26
CA GLN A 97 11.39 -22.67 -12.54
C GLN A 97 11.58 -21.31 -13.20
N LEU A 98 11.78 -21.28 -14.52
CA LEU A 98 11.91 -20.04 -15.30
C LEU A 98 10.62 -19.22 -15.23
N ALA A 99 9.45 -19.83 -15.44
CA ALA A 99 8.18 -19.13 -15.39
C ALA A 99 7.89 -18.50 -14.03
N VAL A 100 8.22 -19.19 -12.93
CA VAL A 100 8.06 -18.65 -11.57
C VAL A 100 8.95 -17.44 -11.35
N GLN A 101 10.23 -17.52 -11.72
CA GLN A 101 11.21 -16.45 -11.51
C GLN A 101 10.90 -15.23 -12.38
N ASP A 102 10.52 -15.45 -13.65
CA ASP A 102 10.16 -14.37 -14.56
C ASP A 102 8.91 -13.62 -14.09
N LEU A 103 7.86 -14.34 -13.67
CA LEU A 103 6.65 -13.70 -13.15
C LEU A 103 6.89 -12.97 -11.83
N HIS A 104 7.70 -13.56 -10.93
CA HIS A 104 8.09 -12.87 -9.70
C HIS A 104 8.81 -11.55 -10.02
N TYR A 105 9.80 -11.57 -10.93
CA TYR A 105 10.51 -10.36 -11.34
C TYR A 105 9.59 -9.32 -11.99
N GLN A 106 8.66 -9.74 -12.84
CA GLN A 106 7.68 -8.83 -13.45
C GLN A 106 6.77 -8.15 -12.41
N HIS A 107 6.41 -8.86 -11.34
CA HIS A 107 5.49 -8.37 -10.32
C HIS A 107 6.17 -7.51 -9.24
N THR A 108 7.40 -7.86 -8.85
CA THR A 108 8.08 -7.23 -7.69
C THR A 108 9.28 -6.37 -8.09
N GLY A 109 9.77 -6.51 -9.32
CA GLY A 109 11.04 -5.93 -9.75
C GLY A 109 12.28 -6.57 -9.11
N LYS A 110 12.12 -7.61 -8.28
CA LYS A 110 13.20 -8.29 -7.57
C LYS A 110 13.50 -9.62 -8.25
N ARG A 111 14.78 -9.94 -8.39
CA ARG A 111 15.20 -11.27 -8.85
C ARG A 111 15.44 -12.14 -7.63
N GLU A 112 14.70 -13.23 -7.56
CA GLU A 112 14.84 -14.29 -6.56
C GLU A 112 14.87 -15.64 -7.28
N HIS A 113 15.57 -16.62 -6.70
CA HIS A 113 15.66 -17.96 -7.25
C HIS A 113 14.97 -18.97 -6.34
N LEU A 114 14.30 -19.97 -6.93
CA LEU A 114 13.60 -21.03 -6.18
C LEU A 114 14.55 -21.95 -5.40
N HIS A 115 15.86 -21.92 -5.65
CA HIS A 115 16.82 -22.77 -4.94
C HIS A 115 18.07 -21.94 -4.66
N GLU A 116 18.03 -21.15 -3.59
CA GLU A 116 19.22 -20.55 -2.97
C GLU A 116 19.59 -21.29 -1.68
#